data_AF-A0A376ZEX4-F1
#
_entry.id   AF-A0A376ZEX4-F1
#
_cell.length_a   1.000
_cell.length_b   1.000
_cell.length_c   1.000
_cell.angle_alpha   90.00
_cell.angle_beta   90.00
_cell.angle_gamma   90.00
#
_symmetry.space_group_name_H-M   'P 1'
#
loop_
_entity.id
_entity.type
_entity.pdbx_description
1 polymer ?
#
loop_
_entity_poly.entity_id
_entity_poly.type
_entity_poly.pdbx_seq_one_letter_code
_entity_poly.pdbx_strand_id
1 'polypeptide(L)' 'MTTENPLISIYMPTWNRQQLAIRAIKSVLRQDYPHWEMIIVDDCSSSYEQLQQFVEELNDPRVSYTHNSTNSGALRGA' A
#
# COMPACT_ATOMS: atom_id res chain seq x y z
N MET A 1 14.24 -21.16 21.70
CA MET A 1 12.97 -20.64 21.16
C MET A 1 13.34 -19.95 19.86
N THR A 2 12.87 -20.44 18.72
CA THR A 2 13.15 -19.79 17.45
C THR A 2 12.43 -18.44 17.47
N THR A 3 13.20 -17.36 17.50
CA THR A 3 12.71 -15.98 17.33
C THR A 3 12.38 -15.80 15.86
N GLU A 4 11.36 -16.51 15.39
CA GLU A 4 10.82 -16.31 14.06
C GLU A 4 10.12 -14.96 14.11
N ASN A 5 10.73 -13.94 13.51
CA ASN A 5 10.06 -12.69 13.17
C ASN A 5 9.49 -12.91 11.76
N PRO A 6 8.28 -13.45 11.57
CA PRO A 6 7.73 -13.65 10.22
C PRO A 6 7.50 -12.31 9.52
N LEU A 7 7.73 -12.27 8.21
CA LEU A 7 7.33 -11.11 7.41
C LEU A 7 5.80 -11.01 7.38
N ILE A 8 5.26 -9.84 7.69
CA ILE A 8 3.83 -9.53 7.53
C ILE A 8 3.65 -8.70 6.26
N SER A 9 2.97 -9.26 5.26
CA SER A 9 2.63 -8.54 4.03
C SER A 9 1.24 -7.94 4.14
N ILE A 10 1.16 -6.61 4.04
CA ILE A 10 -0.09 -5.84 4.14
C ILE A 10 -0.52 -5.43 2.74
N TYR A 11 -1.53 -6.13 2.22
CA TYR A 11 -2.11 -5.82 0.91
C TYR A 11 -3.30 -4.85 1.05
N MET A 12 -3.22 -3.71 0.36
CA MET A 12 -4.19 -2.62 0.45
C MET A 12 -4.71 -2.23 -0.94
N PRO A 13 -5.78 -2.88 -1.43
CA PRO A 13 -6.51 -2.38 -2.59
C PRO A 13 -7.30 -1.13 -2.21
N THR A 14 -7.27 -0.09 -3.05
CA THR A 14 -8.00 1.16 -2.84
C THR A 14 -8.61 1.68 -4.14
N TRP A 15 -9.74 2.39 -4.00
CA TRP A 15 -10.41 3.09 -5.10
C TRP A 15 -11.16 4.31 -4.57
N ASN A 16 -10.88 5.50 -5.12
CA ASN A 16 -11.44 6.81 -4.78
C ASN A 16 -11.47 7.11 -3.27
N ARG A 17 -10.44 6.64 -2.52
CA ARG A 17 -10.38 6.70 -1.04
C ARG A 17 -9.01 7.13 -0.51
N GLN A 18 -8.34 8.07 -1.17
CA GLN A 18 -6.98 8.51 -0.84
C GLN A 18 -6.78 8.88 0.64
N GLN A 19 -7.70 9.66 1.22
CA GLN A 19 -7.60 10.10 2.61
C GLN A 19 -7.64 8.93 3.61
N LEU A 20 -8.48 7.92 3.32
CA LEU A 20 -8.51 6.69 4.12
C LEU A 20 -7.22 5.89 3.92
N ALA A 21 -6.73 5.77 2.69
CA ALA A 21 -5.47 5.08 2.40
C ALA A 21 -4.29 5.74 3.15
N ILE A 22 -4.16 7.06 3.08
CA ILE A 22 -3.12 7.82 3.81
C ILE A 22 -3.23 7.59 5.32
N ARG A 23 -4.45 7.60 5.88
CA ARG A 23 -4.66 7.30 7.30
C ARG A 23 -4.25 5.87 7.66
N ALA A 24 -4.55 4.91 6.81
CA ALA A 24 -4.18 3.51 7.00
C ALA A 24 -2.66 3.31 6.93
N ILE A 25 -1.98 3.92 5.94
CA ILE A 25 -0.51 3.91 5.84
C ILE A 25 0.12 4.46 7.12
N LYS A 26 -0.34 5.64 7.57
CA LYS A 26 0.12 6.24 8.84
C LYS A 26 -0.12 5.32 10.04
N SER A 27 -1.19 4.52 10.02
CA SER A 27 -1.47 3.56 11.08
C SER A 27 -0.49 2.39 11.10
N VAL A 28 -0.08 1.91 9.92
CA VAL A 28 0.90 0.82 9.79
C VAL A 28 2.32 1.31 10.12
N LEU A 29 2.67 2.52 9.73
CA LEU A 29 3.97 3.12 10.08
C LEU A 29 4.19 3.28 11.59
N ARG A 30 3.12 3.33 12.39
CA ARG A 30 3.16 3.39 13.86
C ARG A 30 3.15 2.02 14.54
N GLN A 31 3.23 0.92 13.81
CA GLN A 31 3.29 -0.41 14.42
C GLN A 31 4.67 -0.65 15.04
N ASP A 32 4.68 -1.27 16.23
CA ASP A 32 5.90 -1.62 16.94
C ASP A 32 6.58 -2.88 16.37
N TYR A 33 5.89 -3.62 15.49
CA TYR A 33 6.43 -4.78 14.80
C TYR A 33 7.29 -4.32 13.61
N PRO A 34 8.58 -4.71 13.52
CA PRO A 34 9.48 -4.15 12.50
C PRO A 34 9.43 -4.87 11.15
N HIS A 35 8.97 -6.13 11.09
CA HIS A 35 9.13 -6.98 9.91
C HIS A 35 7.86 -7.06 9.07
N TRP A 36 7.55 -5.97 8.36
CA TRP A 36 6.40 -5.90 7.48
C TRP A 36 6.73 -5.23 6.15
N GLU A 37 5.90 -5.51 5.16
CA GLU A 37 5.83 -4.79 3.89
C GLU A 37 4.37 -4.38 3.63
N MET A 38 4.19 -3.33 2.83
CA MET A 38 2.88 -2.85 2.40
C MET A 38 2.85 -2.71 0.89
N ILE A 39 1.81 -3.26 0.29
CA ILE A 39 1.57 -3.21 -1.15
C ILE A 39 0.21 -2.55 -1.36
N ILE A 40 0.23 -1.35 -1.93
CA ILE A 40 -0.96 -0.53 -2.17
C ILE A 40 -1.27 -0.59 -3.67
N VAL A 41 -2.48 -1.00 -4.00
CA VAL A 41 -2.95 -1.09 -5.39
C VAL A 41 -4.15 -0.18 -5.58
N ASP A 42 -4.00 0.84 -6.41
CA ASP A 42 -5.08 1.76 -6.78
C ASP A 42 -5.64 1.39 -8.16
N ASP A 43 -6.92 1.02 -8.21
CA ASP A 43 -7.61 0.55 -9.41
C ASP A 43 -8.39 1.68 -10.10
N CYS A 44 -7.69 2.56 -10.83
CA CYS A 44 -8.28 3.67 -11.60
C CYS A 44 -9.03 4.73 -10.78
N SER A 45 -8.52 5.10 -9.59
CA SER A 45 -9.06 6.28 -8.91
C SER A 45 -8.89 7.53 -9.79
N SER A 46 -9.94 8.34 -9.88
CA SER A 46 -9.85 9.63 -10.59
C SER A 46 -9.13 10.70 -9.77
N SER A 47 -8.96 10.43 -8.48
CA SER A 47 -8.14 11.19 -7.54
C SER A 47 -7.10 10.21 -6.99
N TYR A 48 -5.91 10.13 -7.59
CA TYR A 48 -4.82 9.23 -7.15
C TYR A 48 -3.53 10.01 -6.78
N GLU A 49 -3.40 11.24 -7.25
CA GLU A 49 -2.21 12.09 -7.18
C GLU A 49 -1.76 12.35 -5.75
N GLN A 50 -2.68 12.69 -4.84
CA GLN A 50 -2.35 12.95 -3.44
C GLN A 50 -1.81 11.71 -2.73
N LEU A 51 -2.38 10.53 -3.01
CA LEU A 51 -1.91 9.28 -2.44
C LEU A 51 -0.54 8.91 -3.00
N GLN A 52 -0.36 9.05 -4.32
CA GLN A 52 0.92 8.83 -4.98
C GLN A 52 2.01 9.73 -4.41
N GLN A 53 1.78 11.05 -4.36
CA GLN A 53 2.72 12.01 -3.80
C GLN A 53 3.05 11.69 -2.35
N PHE A 54 2.05 11.31 -1.53
CA PHE A 54 2.29 10.93 -0.14
C PHE A 54 3.22 9.71 -0.01
N VAL A 55 3.07 8.70 -0.87
CA VAL A 55 3.94 7.51 -0.85
C VAL A 55 5.34 7.84 -1.36
N GLU A 56 5.46 8.69 -2.39
CA GLU A 56 6.76 9.16 -2.91
C GLU A 56 7.51 9.98 -1.85
N GLU A 57 6.84 10.88 -1.15
CA GLU A 57 7.41 11.69 -0.05
C GLU A 57 7.79 10.84 1.16
N LEU A 58 7.05 9.75 1.42
CA LEU A 58 7.35 8.83 2.52
C LEU A 58 8.71 8.15 2.32
N ASN A 59 9.08 7.82 1.07
CA ASN A 59 10.35 7.20 0.69
C ASN A 59 10.74 5.99 1.57
N ASP A 60 9.74 5.24 2.05
CA ASP A 60 9.95 4.05 2.87
C ASP A 60 10.01 2.81 1.97
N PRO A 61 11.13 2.07 1.94
CA PRO A 61 11.29 0.93 1.03
C PRO A 61 10.34 -0.23 1.34
N ARG A 62 9.67 -0.23 2.50
CA ARG A 62 8.65 -1.23 2.86
C ARG A 62 7.29 -0.94 2.26
N VAL A 63 7.07 0.24 1.68
CA VAL A 63 5.79 0.65 1.12
C VAL A 63 5.92 0.75 -0.40
N SER A 64 5.21 -0.12 -1.11
CA SER A 64 5.07 -0.06 -2.57
C SER A 64 3.67 0.42 -2.95
N TYR A 65 3.60 1.25 -3.98
CA TYR A 65 2.36 1.77 -4.53
C TYR A 65 2.32 1.53 -6.03
N THR A 66 1.19 1.01 -6.51
CA THR A 66 0.93 0.82 -7.94
C THR A 66 -0.43 1.41 -8.27
N HIS A 67 -0.45 2.34 -9.22
CA HIS A 67 -1.68 2.87 -9.80
C HIS A 67 -1.90 2.26 -11.18
N ASN A 68 -3.04 1.59 -11.37
CA ASN A 68 -3.41 1.04 -12.66
C ASN A 68 -4.15 2.10 -13.48
N SER A 69 -3.61 2.47 -14.63
CA SER A 69 -4.21 3.42 -15.58
C SER A 69 -5.38 2.85 -16.39
N THR A 70 -5.62 1.55 -16.30
CA THR A 70 -6.77 0.82 -16.87
C THR A 70 -7.23 -0.20 -15.83
N ASN A 71 -8.55 -0.40 -15.67
CA ASN A 71 -9.09 -1.38 -14.73
C ASN A 71 -8.59 -2.74 -15.17
N SER A 72 -7.60 -3.27 -14.46
CA SER A 72 -6.96 -4.54 -14.76
C SER A 72 -7.63 -5.69 -14.03
N GLY A 73 -8.88 -5.45 -13.58
CA GLY A 73 -9.87 -6.39 -13.07
C GLY A 73 -9.29 -7.71 -12.59
N ALA A 74 -8.79 -7.75 -11.36
CA ALA A 74 -8.43 -8.91 -10.51
C ALA A 74 -7.74 -10.17 -11.10
N LEU A 75 -7.55 -10.30 -12.41
CA LEU A 75 -7.16 -11.51 -13.14
C LEU A 75 -6.41 -11.12 -14.42
N ARG A 76 -5.14 -10.73 -14.29
CA ARG A 76 -4.16 -10.89 -15.37
C ARG A 76 -3.12 -11.92 -14.94
N GLY A 77 -3.57 -13.16 -14.95
CA GLY A 77 -2.73 -14.36 -14.85
C GLY A 77 -3.28 -15.40 -15.82
N ALA A 78 -2.77 -15.38 -17.05
CA ALA A 78 -2.76 -16.50 -17.99
C ALA A 78 -1.44 -16.43 -18.75
#